data_AF-X1VG90-F1
#
_entry.id   AF-X1VG90-F1
#
_cell.length_a   1.000
_cell.length_b   1.000
_cell.length_c   1.000
_cell.angle_alpha   90.00
_cell.angle_beta   90.00
_cell.angle_gamma   90.00
#
_symmetry.space_group_name_H-M   'P 1'
#
loop_
_entity.id
_entity.type
_entity.pdbx_description
1 polymer ?
#
loop_
_entity_poly.entity_id
_entity_poly.type
_entity_poly.pdbx_seq_one_letter_code
_entity_poly.pdbx_strand_id
1 'polypeptide(L)'
;SLIDFIFNPIGSWGDVQEVVNEQIEKIDVKKFVRYLIKFPVIAIRKRAGLMLERAGVSLEELSLLKSSIGSKNSYTPFNPFVKSRKGTVNQDWKVILNG
;
A
#
# COMPACT_ATOMS: atom_id res chain seq x y z
N SER A 1 14.09 3.15 3.84
CA SER A 1 13.61 1.80 3.46
C SER A 1 12.41 1.92 2.52
N LEU A 2 11.98 0.84 1.82
CA LEU A 2 10.86 0.92 0.85
C LEU A 2 9.55 1.44 1.49
N ILE A 3 9.30 1.09 2.76
CA ILE A 3 8.14 1.59 3.49
C ILE A 3 8.23 3.09 3.82
N ASP A 4 9.44 3.59 4.11
CA ASP A 4 9.66 5.03 4.34
C ASP A 4 9.39 5.83 3.07
N PHE A 5 9.73 5.25 1.91
CA PHE A 5 9.45 5.87 0.61
C PHE A 5 7.95 5.91 0.29
N ILE A 6 7.19 4.85 0.61
CA ILE A 6 5.72 4.87 0.48
C ILE A 6 5.08 5.88 1.47
N PHE A 7 5.66 6.04 2.66
CA PHE A 7 5.17 6.97 3.68
C PHE A 7 5.46 8.43 3.33
N ASN A 8 6.68 8.72 2.85
CA ASN A 8 7.13 10.04 2.46
C ASN A 8 7.71 10.01 1.04
N PRO A 9 6.85 9.93 0.02
CA PRO A 9 7.26 9.76 -1.36
C PRO A 9 8.00 10.98 -1.91
N ILE A 10 9.02 10.70 -2.72
CA ILE A 10 9.72 11.68 -3.56
C ILE A 10 9.29 11.40 -5.00
N GLY A 11 8.89 12.45 -5.73
CA GLY A 11 8.36 12.31 -7.10
C GLY A 11 6.84 12.13 -7.14
N SER A 12 6.35 11.63 -8.28
CA SER A 12 4.93 11.38 -8.52
C SER A 12 4.47 10.09 -7.82
N TRP A 13 3.15 9.93 -7.62
CA TRP A 13 2.61 8.66 -7.08
C TRP A 13 2.78 7.48 -8.07
N GLY A 14 2.92 7.78 -9.37
CA GLY A 14 3.27 6.79 -10.39
C GLY A 14 4.70 6.27 -10.18
N ASP A 15 5.66 7.18 -9.99
CA ASP A 15 7.07 6.85 -9.73
C ASP A 15 7.20 5.93 -8.50
N VAL A 16 6.37 6.15 -7.47
CA VAL A 16 6.34 5.29 -6.29
C VAL A 16 5.90 3.87 -6.64
N GLN A 17 4.87 3.71 -7.47
CA GLN A 17 4.41 2.39 -7.91
C GLN A 17 5.48 1.69 -8.77
N GLU A 18 6.17 2.41 -9.65
CA GLU A 18 7.26 1.86 -10.47
C GLU A 18 8.40 1.33 -9.60
N VAL A 19 8.85 2.11 -8.61
CA VAL A 19 9.85 1.66 -7.64
C VAL A 19 9.36 0.45 -6.86
N VAL A 20 8.08 0.38 -6.45
CA VAL A 20 7.56 -0.82 -5.78
C VAL A 20 7.65 -2.03 -6.71
N ASN A 21 7.25 -1.91 -7.97
CA ASN A 21 7.31 -2.99 -8.96
C ASN A 21 8.74 -3.51 -9.13
N GLU A 22 9.73 -2.62 -9.21
CA GLU A 22 11.13 -3.03 -9.33
C GLU A 22 11.72 -3.65 -8.06
N GLN A 23 11.30 -3.17 -6.89
CA GLN A 23 11.88 -3.60 -5.62
C GLN A 23 11.33 -4.93 -5.15
N ILE A 24 10.07 -5.28 -5.45
CA ILE A 24 9.50 -6.57 -5.02
C ILE A 24 10.28 -7.78 -5.58
N GLU A 25 10.91 -7.64 -6.74
CA GLU A 25 11.76 -8.69 -7.34
C GLU A 25 13.12 -8.82 -6.66
N LYS A 26 13.54 -7.80 -5.89
CA LYS A 26 14.89 -7.65 -5.32
C LYS A 26 14.91 -7.87 -3.80
N ILE A 27 13.75 -7.97 -3.16
CA ILE A 27 13.62 -8.05 -1.70
C ILE A 27 12.94 -9.34 -1.25
N ASP A 28 13.16 -9.72 0.01
CA ASP A 28 12.32 -10.70 0.69
C ASP A 28 10.95 -10.06 1.00
N VAL A 29 9.98 -10.30 0.11
CA VAL A 29 8.61 -9.79 0.22
C VAL A 29 7.94 -10.23 1.52
N LYS A 30 8.17 -11.47 1.98
CA LYS A 30 7.61 -11.98 3.26
C LYS A 30 8.16 -11.21 4.45
N LYS A 31 9.45 -10.87 4.46
CA LYS A 31 10.06 -10.00 5.48
C LYS A 31 9.49 -8.58 5.38
N PHE A 32 9.32 -8.04 4.18
CA PHE A 32 8.75 -6.72 3.97
C PHE A 32 7.29 -6.62 4.48
N VAL A 33 6.45 -7.61 4.17
CA VAL A 33 5.07 -7.71 4.68
C VAL A 33 5.06 -7.75 6.22
N ARG A 34 5.96 -8.52 6.84
CA ARG A 34 6.09 -8.55 8.31
C ARG A 34 6.46 -7.19 8.91
N TYR A 35 7.26 -6.38 8.22
CA TYR A 35 7.53 -5.01 8.64
C TYR A 35 6.31 -4.10 8.47
N LEU A 36 5.60 -4.19 7.33
CA LEU A 36 4.37 -3.42 7.09
C LEU A 36 3.30 -3.66 8.15
N ILE A 37 3.10 -4.91 8.57
CA ILE A 37 2.15 -5.29 9.65
C ILE A 37 2.46 -4.57 10.96
N LYS A 38 3.74 -4.28 11.25
CA LYS A 38 4.17 -3.58 12.46
C LYS A 38 4.13 -2.05 12.31
N PHE A 39 4.03 -1.52 11.10
CA PHE A 39 4.10 -0.08 10.86
C PHE A 39 2.87 0.65 11.42
N PRO A 40 3.01 1.68 12.27
CA PRO A 40 1.89 2.21 13.06
C PRO A 40 0.80 2.90 12.21
N VAL A 41 1.13 3.38 11.02
CA VAL A 41 0.20 4.14 10.18
C VAL A 41 -0.63 3.21 9.30
N ILE A 42 -1.90 2.99 9.68
CA ILE A 42 -2.84 2.12 8.95
C ILE A 42 -3.01 2.56 7.47
N ALA A 43 -3.01 3.86 7.19
CA ALA A 43 -3.10 4.39 5.84
C ALA A 43 -1.96 3.87 4.93
N ILE A 44 -0.76 3.70 5.49
CA ILE A 44 0.39 3.17 4.74
C ILE A 44 0.25 1.68 4.49
N ARG A 45 -0.22 0.90 5.47
CA ARG A 45 -0.51 -0.52 5.26
C ARG A 45 -1.50 -0.74 4.12
N LYS A 46 -2.55 0.07 4.07
CA LYS A 46 -3.58 0.04 3.01
C LYS A 46 -3.01 0.35 1.62
N ARG A 47 -2.24 1.45 1.50
CA ARG A 47 -1.62 1.86 0.24
C ARG A 47 -0.59 0.82 -0.23
N ALA A 48 0.33 0.44 0.65
CA ALA A 48 1.34 -0.56 0.34
C ALA A 48 0.72 -1.90 -0.04
N GLY A 49 -0.34 -2.33 0.64
CA GLY A 49 -1.05 -3.55 0.29
C GLY A 49 -1.58 -3.54 -1.15
N LEU A 50 -2.28 -2.47 -1.55
CA LEU A 50 -2.73 -2.35 -2.94
C LEU A 50 -1.55 -2.25 -3.93
N MET A 51 -0.48 -1.55 -3.58
CA MET A 51 0.71 -1.44 -4.44
C MET A 51 1.38 -2.79 -4.66
N LEU A 52 1.49 -3.62 -3.61
CA LEU A 52 2.05 -4.97 -3.67
C LEU A 52 1.16 -5.91 -4.49
N GLU A 53 -0.17 -5.82 -4.32
CA GLU A 53 -1.12 -6.59 -5.12
C GLU A 53 -1.00 -6.24 -6.61
N ARG A 54 -0.90 -4.94 -6.95
CA ARG A 54 -0.66 -4.46 -8.32
C ARG A 54 0.69 -4.89 -8.89
N ALA A 55 1.68 -5.06 -8.02
CA ALA A 55 3.00 -5.56 -8.39
C ALA A 55 3.02 -7.09 -8.55
N GLY A 56 1.92 -7.80 -8.30
CA GLY A 56 1.80 -9.25 -8.50
C GLY A 56 2.15 -10.11 -7.28
N VAL A 57 2.30 -9.51 -6.09
CA VAL A 57 2.47 -10.27 -4.84
C VAL A 57 1.20 -11.06 -4.55
N SER A 58 1.36 -12.34 -4.18
CA SER A 58 0.23 -13.24 -4.04
C SER A 58 -0.70 -12.84 -2.89
N LEU A 59 -1.99 -13.11 -3.04
CA LEU A 59 -2.98 -12.84 -2.00
C LEU A 59 -2.71 -13.64 -0.71
N GLU A 60 -2.10 -14.82 -0.82
CA GLU A 60 -1.68 -15.61 0.33
C GLU A 60 -0.67 -14.84 1.19
N GLU A 61 0.35 -14.24 0.56
CA GLU A 61 1.36 -13.43 1.24
C GLU A 61 0.77 -12.15 1.84
N LEU A 62 -0.20 -11.55 1.15
CA LEU A 62 -0.85 -10.29 1.56
C LEU A 62 -1.97 -10.49 2.60
N SER A 63 -2.46 -11.71 2.79
CA SER A 63 -3.57 -12.02 3.71
C SER A 63 -3.32 -11.51 5.14
N LEU A 64 -2.11 -11.72 5.67
CA LEU A 64 -1.71 -11.26 7.00
C LEU A 64 -1.68 -9.74 7.09
N LEU A 65 -1.21 -9.05 6.04
CA LEU A 65 -1.24 -7.60 5.98
C LEU A 65 -2.67 -7.07 5.99
N LYS A 66 -3.55 -7.70 5.20
CA LYS A 66 -4.97 -7.35 5.12
C LYS A 66 -5.66 -7.48 6.48
N SER A 67 -5.43 -8.56 7.20
CA SER A 67 -5.96 -8.74 8.56
C SER A 67 -5.42 -7.70 9.55
N SER A 68 -4.18 -7.23 9.39
CA SER A 68 -3.57 -6.22 10.27
C SER A 68 -4.19 -4.82 10.16
N ILE A 69 -4.93 -4.54 9.08
CA ILE A 69 -5.62 -3.25 8.87
C ILE A 69 -6.84 -3.12 9.81
N GLY A 70 -7.37 -4.25 10.28
CA GLY A 70 -8.47 -4.34 11.23
C GLY A 70 -9.84 -3.95 10.66
N SER A 71 -10.87 -4.02 11.51
CA SER A 71 -12.26 -3.70 11.17
C SER A 71 -12.53 -2.20 10.96
N LYS A 72 -11.53 -1.32 11.11
CA LYS A 72 -11.70 0.12 10.89
C LYS A 72 -12.20 0.39 9.47
N ASN A 73 -13.38 1.00 9.37
CA ASN A 73 -14.12 1.23 8.12
C ASN A 73 -13.77 2.54 7.41
N SER A 74 -12.72 3.25 7.84
CA SER A 74 -12.32 4.48 7.17
C SER A 74 -11.60 4.19 5.86
N TYR A 75 -12.05 4.84 4.78
CA TYR A 75 -11.36 4.80 3.51
C TYR A 75 -10.19 5.77 3.47
N THR A 76 -9.10 5.39 2.83
CA THR A 76 -7.89 6.20 2.69
C THR A 76 -7.67 6.57 1.21
N PRO A 77 -7.40 7.85 0.88
CA PRO A 77 -6.96 8.21 -0.46
C PRO A 77 -5.69 7.43 -0.82
N PHE A 78 -5.72 6.74 -1.96
CA PHE A 78 -4.60 5.97 -2.48
C PHE A 78 -3.42 6.88 -2.81
N ASN A 79 -3.63 7.91 -3.64
CA ASN A 79 -2.64 8.93 -3.92
C ASN A 79 -2.66 9.99 -2.79
N PRO A 80 -1.61 10.10 -1.94
CA PRO A 80 -1.59 11.03 -0.82
C PRO A 80 -1.48 12.50 -1.26
N PHE A 81 -1.02 12.78 -2.48
CA PHE A 81 -0.88 14.14 -3.01
C PHE A 81 -2.24 14.73 -3.44
N VAL A 82 -3.22 13.89 -3.75
CA VAL A 82 -4.56 14.30 -4.15
C VAL A 82 -5.50 14.25 -2.94
N LYS A 83 -5.92 15.41 -2.42
CA LYS A 83 -6.81 15.44 -1.23
C LYS A 83 -8.26 15.02 -1.52
N SER A 84 -8.64 14.91 -2.79
CA SER A 84 -9.98 14.49 -3.21
C SER A 84 -10.30 13.07 -2.74
N ARG A 85 -11.54 12.87 -2.27
CA ARG A 85 -12.12 11.55 -1.97
C ARG A 85 -13.07 11.06 -3.08
N LYS A 86 -13.08 11.72 -4.24
CA LYS A 86 -13.78 11.24 -5.43
C LYS A 86 -12.90 10.22 -6.15
N GLY A 87 -13.49 9.10 -6.55
CA GLY A 87 -12.80 8.03 -7.25
C GLY A 87 -13.43 6.66 -7.00
N THR A 88 -12.90 5.64 -7.67
CA THR A 88 -13.30 4.24 -7.49
C THR A 88 -12.80 3.72 -6.15
N VAL A 89 -13.60 2.92 -5.47
CA VAL A 89 -13.23 2.35 -4.18
C VAL A 89 -12.71 0.93 -4.37
N ASN A 90 -11.49 0.66 -3.87
CA ASN A 90 -11.01 -0.69 -3.65
C ASN A 90 -11.44 -1.12 -2.23
N GLN A 91 -12.41 -2.03 -2.16
CA GLN A 91 -13.01 -2.51 -0.91
C GLN A 91 -12.01 -3.36 -0.10
N ASP A 92 -11.16 -4.12 -0.79
CA ASP A 92 -10.20 -5.03 -0.19
C ASP A 92 -9.17 -4.33 0.69
N TRP A 93 -8.58 -3.26 0.17
CA TRP A 93 -7.59 -2.45 0.87
C TRP A 93 -8.18 -1.22 1.53
N LYS A 94 -9.50 -1.00 1.40
CA LYS A 94 -10.21 0.18 1.90
C LYS A 94 -9.55 1.49 1.45
N VAL A 95 -9.21 1.56 0.16
CA VAL A 95 -8.61 2.75 -0.46
C VAL A 95 -9.51 3.34 -1.54
N ILE A 96 -9.44 4.66 -1.70
CA ILE A 96 -10.10 5.40 -2.77
C ILE A 96 -9.04 5.64 -3.83
N LEU A 97 -9.27 5.18 -5.04
CA LEU A 97 -8.44 5.46 -6.22
C LEU A 97 -8.74 6.88 -6.67
N ASN A 98 -8.10 7.84 -6.02
CA ASN A 98 -8.22 9.26 -6.25
C ASN A 98 -7.10 9.75 -7.18
N GLY A 99 -7.48 10.48 -8.23
CA GLY A 99 -6.59 10.88 -9.32
C GLY A 99 -6.92 10.09 -10.57
#